data_AF-A0A6B2LQW6-F1
#
_entry.id   AF-A0A6B2LQW6-F1
#
_cell.length_a   1.000
_cell.length_b   1.000
_cell.length_c   1.000
_cell.angle_alpha   90.00
_cell.angle_beta   90.00
_cell.angle_gamma   90.00
#
_symmetry.space_group_name_H-M   'P 1'
#
loop_
_entity.id
_entity.type
_entity.pdbx_description
1 polymer ?
#
loop_
_entity_poly.entity_id
_entity_poly.type
_entity_poly.pdbx_seq_one_letter_code
_entity_poly.pdbx_strand_id
1 'polypeptide(L)'
;MIRFTHSKIKPIFSDGRTVEGTLSEISEGKLKPENLPKIVVHKQDDKTYFSMNNRRLWVFKECRKRGLLEKVPERIRPMPTNKRQKNRFTTERCALNAKFMHLKTGPGGAEDKEESEEEEE
;
A
#
# COMPACT_ATOMS: atom_id res chain seq x y z
N MET A 1 9.45 -0.50 -11.28
CA MET A 1 8.31 0.34 -10.84
C MET A 1 7.42 -0.47 -9.91
N ILE A 2 6.97 0.13 -8.80
CA ILE A 2 6.16 -0.55 -7.78
C ILE A 2 4.67 -0.25 -8.00
N ARG A 3 3.88 -1.30 -8.18
CA ARG A 3 2.42 -1.26 -8.34
C ARG A 3 1.73 -1.53 -7.00
N PHE A 4 0.56 -0.92 -6.85
CA PHE A 4 -0.39 -1.23 -5.79
C PHE A 4 -1.16 -2.48 -6.17
N THR A 5 -1.28 -3.42 -5.25
CA THR A 5 -2.12 -4.61 -5.42
C THR A 5 -3.60 -4.27 -5.40
N HIS A 6 -3.99 -3.19 -4.72
CA HIS A 6 -5.35 -2.65 -4.70
C HIS A 6 -5.34 -1.19 -5.15
N SER A 7 -6.21 -0.85 -6.10
CA SER A 7 -6.38 0.52 -6.61
C SER A 7 -7.11 1.44 -5.63
N LYS A 8 -7.79 0.87 -4.65
CA LYS A 8 -8.47 1.57 -3.56
C LYS A 8 -7.80 1.21 -2.24
N ILE A 9 -7.46 2.20 -1.43
CA ILE A 9 -6.83 2.02 -0.12
C ILE A 9 -7.64 2.70 0.98
N LYS A 10 -7.69 2.10 2.16
CA LYS A 10 -8.28 2.75 3.34
C LYS A 10 -7.39 3.96 3.75
N PRO A 11 -7.97 5.10 4.16
CA PRO A 11 -7.21 6.28 4.58
C PRO A 11 -6.63 6.16 5.99
N ILE A 12 -6.81 5.02 6.66
CA ILE A 12 -6.37 4.76 8.03
C ILE A 12 -5.48 3.50 8.05
N PHE A 13 -4.39 3.53 8.82
CA PHE A 13 -3.51 2.41 9.13
C PHE A 13 -4.14 1.46 10.15
N SER A 14 -3.56 0.28 10.33
CA SER A 14 -4.08 -0.69 11.30
C SER A 14 -3.90 -0.25 12.77
N ASP A 15 -3.04 0.74 13.02
CA ASP A 15 -2.81 1.35 14.34
C ASP A 15 -3.70 2.58 14.59
N GLY A 16 -4.66 2.87 13.70
CA GLY A 16 -5.60 4.00 13.82
C GLY A 16 -5.06 5.33 13.29
N ARG A 17 -3.78 5.44 12.92
CA ARG A 17 -3.25 6.67 12.31
C ARG A 17 -3.75 6.88 10.90
N THR A 18 -3.93 8.12 10.48
CA THR A 18 -4.31 8.42 9.08
C THR A 18 -3.09 8.36 8.17
N VAL A 19 -3.31 7.90 6.94
CA VAL A 19 -2.27 7.82 5.89
C VAL A 19 -1.79 9.22 5.53
N GLU A 20 -2.73 10.16 5.40
CA GLU A 20 -2.42 11.57 5.14
C GLU A 20 -1.75 12.23 6.34
N GLY A 21 -2.19 11.97 7.57
CA GLY A 21 -1.56 12.52 8.78
C GLY A 21 -0.10 12.09 8.90
N THR A 22 0.22 10.83 8.56
CA THR A 22 1.61 10.35 8.52
C THR A 22 2.43 11.10 7.46
N LEU A 23 1.83 11.39 6.29
CA LEU A 23 2.50 12.19 5.27
C LEU A 23 2.73 13.64 5.76
N SER A 24 1.77 14.22 6.46
CA SER A 24 1.89 15.56 7.06
C SER A 24 3.01 15.62 8.10
N GLU A 25 3.07 14.66 9.02
CA GLU A 25 4.16 14.52 10.00
C GLU A 25 5.54 14.43 9.34
N ILE A 26 5.62 13.73 8.20
CA ILE A 26 6.86 13.64 7.43
C ILE A 26 7.21 14.98 6.77
N SER A 27 6.24 15.66 6.16
CA SER A 27 6.48 16.98 5.58
C SER A 27 6.82 18.05 6.62
N GLU A 28 6.31 17.92 7.85
CA GLU A 28 6.63 18.80 8.98
C GLU A 28 7.96 18.43 9.66
N GLY A 29 8.61 17.35 9.24
CA GLY A 29 9.88 16.88 9.83
C GLY A 29 9.75 16.20 11.20
N LYS A 30 8.53 16.00 11.70
CA LYS A 30 8.26 15.27 12.95
C LYS A 30 8.60 13.78 12.83
N LEU A 31 8.45 13.22 11.64
CA LEU A 31 8.76 11.83 11.33
C LEU A 31 9.70 11.76 10.12
N LYS A 32 10.79 11.01 10.21
CA LYS A 32 11.62 10.72 9.02
C LYS A 32 10.98 9.58 8.22
N PRO A 33 10.93 9.67 6.88
CA PRO A 33 10.38 8.59 6.06
C PRO A 33 11.17 7.28 6.23
N GLU A 34 12.46 7.36 6.57
CA GLU A 34 13.31 6.19 6.87
C GLU A 34 12.90 5.44 8.14
N ASN A 35 12.23 6.11 9.08
CA ASN A 35 11.73 5.49 10.31
C ASN A 35 10.45 4.66 10.06
N LEU A 36 9.81 4.83 8.90
CA LEU A 36 8.67 4.00 8.53
C LEU A 36 9.13 2.57 8.21
N PRO A 37 8.35 1.54 8.62
CA PRO A 37 8.63 0.17 8.24
C PRO A 37 8.70 0.01 6.71
N LYS A 38 9.74 -0.69 6.23
CA LYS A 38 9.92 -1.01 4.81
C LYS A 38 8.67 -1.70 4.25
N ILE A 39 8.31 -1.39 3.00
CA ILE A 39 7.24 -2.12 2.32
C ILE A 39 7.75 -3.49 1.87
N VAL A 40 6.88 -4.49 1.91
CA VAL A 40 7.16 -5.78 1.28
C VAL A 40 6.66 -5.74 -0.16
N VAL A 41 7.53 -6.14 -1.09
CA VAL A 41 7.19 -6.22 -2.51
C VAL A 41 7.48 -7.60 -3.08
N HIS A 42 6.59 -8.12 -3.93
CA HIS A 42 6.86 -9.28 -4.76
C HIS A 42 7.45 -8.85 -6.10
N LYS A 43 8.55 -9.48 -6.52
CA LYS A 43 9.19 -9.22 -7.81
C LYS A 43 8.67 -10.22 -8.85
N GLN A 44 7.99 -9.74 -9.89
CA GLN A 44 7.59 -10.57 -11.03
C GLN A 44 8.72 -10.68 -12.05
N ASP A 45 9.25 -9.54 -12.47
CA ASP A 45 10.35 -9.41 -13.43
C ASP A 45 11.34 -8.33 -12.93
N ASP A 46 12.39 -8.03 -13.69
CA ASP A 46 13.39 -7.00 -13.32
C ASP A 46 12.82 -5.58 -13.20
N LYS A 47 11.66 -5.32 -13.80
CA LYS A 47 11.05 -3.98 -13.84
C LYS A 47 9.73 -3.88 -13.07
N THR A 48 9.12 -5.00 -12.67
CA THR A 48 7.76 -5.01 -12.11
C THR A 48 7.74 -5.56 -10.69
N TYR A 49 7.27 -4.73 -9.77
CA TYR A 49 7.15 -5.05 -8.35
C TYR A 49 5.73 -4.79 -7.88
N PHE A 50 5.21 -5.64 -7.00
CA PHE A 50 3.87 -5.51 -6.42
C PHE A 50 3.94 -5.37 -4.91
N SER A 51 3.35 -4.31 -4.36
CA SER A 51 3.37 -4.06 -2.93
C SER A 51 2.31 -4.85 -2.17
N MET A 52 2.69 -5.38 -1.02
CA MET A 52 1.76 -5.93 -0.01
C MET A 52 1.26 -4.84 0.95
N ASN A 53 1.92 -3.69 1.00
CA ASN A 53 1.62 -2.62 1.94
C ASN A 53 1.20 -1.36 1.19
N ASN A 54 0.01 -1.39 0.59
CA ASN A 54 -0.48 -0.32 -0.28
C ASN A 54 -0.57 1.05 0.43
N ARG A 55 -1.01 1.09 1.69
CA ARG A 55 -1.08 2.33 2.50
C ARG A 55 0.30 2.98 2.67
N ARG A 56 1.33 2.22 3.02
CA ARG A 56 2.72 2.73 3.15
C ARG A 56 3.34 3.09 1.80
N LEU A 57 3.07 2.29 0.76
CA LEU A 57 3.53 2.60 -0.60
C LEU A 57 3.02 3.97 -1.06
N TRP A 58 1.76 4.32 -0.72
CA TRP A 58 1.19 5.62 -1.03
C TRP A 58 1.99 6.74 -0.36
N VAL A 59 2.25 6.65 0.95
CA VAL A 59 3.06 7.62 1.70
C VAL A 59 4.44 7.77 1.07
N PHE A 60 5.13 6.67 0.78
CA PHE A 60 6.46 6.73 0.18
C PHE A 60 6.48 7.33 -1.23
N LYS A 61 5.46 7.05 -2.06
CA LYS A 61 5.33 7.68 -3.38
C LYS A 61 5.11 9.18 -3.26
N GLU A 62 4.28 9.62 -2.33
CA GLU A 62 4.05 11.05 -2.08
C GLU A 62 5.30 11.74 -1.49
N CYS A 63 5.99 11.11 -0.55
CA CYS A 63 7.28 11.60 -0.05
C CYS A 63 8.29 11.78 -1.19
N ARG A 64 8.35 10.82 -2.11
CA ARG A 64 9.23 10.90 -3.28
C ARG A 64 8.85 12.01 -4.25
N LYS A 65 7.55 12.19 -4.51
CA LYS A 65 7.06 13.31 -5.34
C LYS A 65 7.41 14.67 -4.73
N ARG A 66 7.38 14.77 -3.39
CA ARG A 66 7.72 15.98 -2.64
C ARG A 66 9.24 16.18 -2.43
N GLY A 67 10.08 15.28 -2.93
CA GLY A 67 11.54 15.34 -2.74
C GLY A 67 12.00 15.00 -1.32
N LEU A 68 11.12 14.49 -0.46
CA LEU A 68 11.44 14.08 0.92
C LEU A 68 12.11 12.70 0.98
N LEU A 69 12.10 11.97 -0.13
CA LEU A 69 12.64 10.61 -0.23
C LEU A 69 13.11 10.33 -1.66
N GLU A 70 14.35 9.90 -1.84
CA GLU A 70 14.86 9.56 -3.19
C GLU A 70 14.33 8.21 -3.70
N LYS A 71 14.36 7.20 -2.82
CA LYS A 71 13.99 5.81 -3.12
C LYS A 71 13.07 5.23 -2.06
N VAL A 72 12.07 4.47 -2.52
CA VAL A 72 11.14 3.77 -1.62
C VAL A 72 11.88 2.63 -0.89
N PRO A 73 11.87 2.60 0.46
CA PRO A 73 12.49 1.52 1.21
C PRO A 73 11.64 0.25 1.10
N GLU A 74 12.14 -0.71 0.35
CA GLU A 74 11.44 -1.96 0.02
C GLU A 74 12.22 -3.21 0.48
N ARG A 75 11.48 -4.25 0.83
CA ARG A 75 11.98 -5.60 1.09
C ARG A 75 11.42 -6.52 0.02
N ILE A 76 12.29 -7.02 -0.84
CA ILE A 76 11.90 -7.90 -1.94
C ILE A 76 11.63 -9.31 -1.38
N ARG A 77 10.53 -9.90 -1.83
CA ARG A 77 10.17 -11.31 -1.64
C ARG A 77 9.98 -11.97 -3.00
N PRO A 78 10.28 -13.27 -3.13
CA PRO A 78 9.95 -14.02 -4.33
C PRO A 78 8.43 -14.06 -4.54
N MET A 79 7.99 -14.25 -5.78
CA MET A 79 6.56 -14.46 -6.06
C MET A 79 6.04 -15.70 -5.34
N PRO A 80 4.79 -15.68 -4.85
CA PRO A 80 4.18 -16.86 -4.27
C PRO A 80 4.06 -17.98 -5.31
N THR A 81 4.32 -19.21 -4.89
CA THR A 81 4.25 -20.40 -5.73
C THR A 81 2.82 -20.87 -5.97
N ASN A 82 1.90 -20.55 -5.04
CA ASN A 82 0.49 -20.90 -5.14
C ASN A 82 -0.19 -20.09 -6.26
N LYS A 83 -0.81 -20.80 -7.22
CA LYS A 83 -1.56 -20.20 -8.36
C LYS A 83 -2.59 -19.16 -7.91
N ARG A 84 -3.37 -19.44 -6.85
CA ARG A 84 -4.39 -18.51 -6.33
C ARG A 84 -3.79 -17.18 -5.89
N GLN A 85 -2.61 -17.21 -5.26
CA GLN A 85 -1.91 -16.00 -4.86
C GLN A 85 -1.20 -15.32 -6.03
N LYS A 86 -0.59 -16.08 -6.94
CA LYS A 86 0.08 -15.54 -8.14
C LYS A 86 -0.86 -14.69 -8.99
N ASN A 87 -2.12 -15.13 -9.15
CA ASN A 87 -3.13 -14.41 -9.92
C ASN A 87 -3.50 -13.03 -9.33
N ARG A 88 -3.23 -12.79 -8.03
CA ARG A 88 -3.43 -11.47 -7.42
C ARG A 88 -2.34 -10.46 -7.81
N PHE A 89 -1.18 -10.95 -8.23
CA PHE A 89 0.02 -10.16 -8.52
C PHE A 89 0.27 -10.12 -10.04
N THR A 90 -0.65 -9.49 -10.77
CA THR A 90 -0.56 -9.30 -12.22
C THR A 90 -0.61 -7.82 -12.58
N THR A 91 0.00 -7.44 -13.70
CA THR A 91 0.01 -6.05 -14.19
C THR A 91 -1.37 -5.53 -14.56
N GLU A 92 -2.30 -6.43 -14.90
CA GLU A 92 -3.69 -6.12 -15.24
C GLU A 92 -4.51 -5.75 -14.00
N ARG A 93 -4.36 -6.52 -12.90
CA ARG A 93 -5.09 -6.27 -11.65
C ARG A 93 -4.46 -5.18 -10.79
N CYS A 94 -3.14 -5.00 -10.88
CA CYS A 94 -2.40 -4.07 -10.03
C CYS A 94 -2.23 -2.68 -10.66
N ALA A 95 -2.59 -1.65 -9.89
CA ALA A 95 -2.60 -0.27 -10.35
C ALA A 95 -1.27 0.48 -10.07
N LEU A 96 -0.99 1.53 -10.86
CA LEU A 96 0.15 2.42 -10.62
C LEU A 96 -0.14 3.50 -9.58
N ASN A 97 -1.40 3.90 -9.49
CA ASN A 97 -1.91 4.91 -8.57
C ASN A 97 -3.02 4.28 -7.73
N ALA A 98 -3.16 4.76 -6.49
CA ALA A 98 -4.23 4.36 -5.60
C ALA A 98 -5.08 5.57 -5.20
N LYS A 99 -6.37 5.33 -4.96
CA LYS A 99 -7.33 6.33 -4.46
C LYS A 99 -7.79 5.93 -3.06
N PHE A 100 -8.09 6.89 -2.21
CA PHE A 100 -8.68 6.60 -0.90
C PHE A 100 -10.14 6.18 -1.02
N MET A 101 -10.52 5.16 -0.24
CA MET A 101 -11.92 4.79 -0.06
C MET A 101 -12.63 5.85 0.79
N HIS A 102 -13.86 6.22 0.42
CA HIS A 102 -14.72 7.00 1.30
C HIS A 102 -15.14 6.12 2.47
N LEU A 103 -14.73 6.49 3.68
CA LEU A 103 -15.26 5.90 4.89
C LEU A 103 -16.70 6.45 5.04
N LYS A 104 -17.72 5.59 4.88
CA LYS A 104 -19.06 5.95 5.35
C LYS A 104 -18.97 6.03 6.88
N THR A 105 -18.96 7.23 7.43
CA THR A 105 -19.11 7.47 8.87
C THR A 105 -20.56 7.16 9.26
N GLY A 106 -20.85 5.89 9.56
CA GLY A 106 -22.04 5.49 10.30
C GLY A 106 -21.73 5.51 11.81
N PRO A 107 -22.70 5.84 12.68
CA PRO A 107 -22.51 5.76 14.12
C PRO A 107 -22.57 4.28 14.53
N GLY A 108 -21.41 3.63 14.62
CA GLY A 108 -21.32 2.21 14.93
C GLY A 108 -19.93 1.71 14.58
N GLY A 109 -18.98 1.98 15.48
CA GLY A 109 -17.62 1.49 15.35
C GLY A 109 -17.54 -0.02 15.48
N ALA A 110 -16.53 -0.58 14.80
CA ALA A 110 -16.05 -1.95 14.92
C ALA A 110 -17.01 -3.05 14.46
N GLU A 111 -16.89 -3.44 13.20
CA GLU A 111 -16.33 -4.71 12.74
C GLU A 111 -16.33 -4.63 11.21
N ASP A 112 -15.26 -5.06 10.55
CA ASP A 112 -15.40 -6.07 9.49
C ASP A 112 -14.10 -6.35 8.74
N LYS A 113 -13.86 -7.67 8.78
CA LYS A 113 -13.03 -8.58 8.00
C LYS A 113 -12.21 -7.97 6.86
N GLU A 114 -10.94 -8.37 6.82
CA GLU A 114 -10.20 -8.45 5.56
C GLU A 114 -10.99 -9.34 4.60
N GLU A 115 -11.85 -8.72 3.80
CA GLU A 115 -12.54 -9.32 2.68
C GLU A 115 -11.47 -9.66 1.64
N SER A 116 -10.90 -10.85 1.78
CA SER A 116 -10.42 -11.58 0.63
C SER A 116 -11.63 -11.79 -0.26
N GLU A 117 -11.69 -11.07 -1.38
CA GLU A 117 -12.61 -11.34 -2.49
C GLU A 117 -12.48 -12.84 -2.85
N GLU A 118 -13.40 -13.62 -2.31
CA GLU A 118 -13.92 -14.85 -2.91
C GLU A 118 -15.03 -14.38 -3.83
N GLU A 119 -14.70 -14.26 -5.12
CA GLU A 119 -15.72 -14.35 -6.15
C GLU A 119 -16.15 -15.83 -6.18
N GLU A 120 -17.36 -16.08 -5.65
CA GLU A 120 -18.10 -17.32 -5.81
C GLU A 120 -18.43 -17.54 -7.29
N GLU A 121 -18.39 -18.81 -7.70
CA GLU A 121 -19.11 -19.35 -8.85
C GLU A 121 -20.36 -20.08 -8.35
#